data_AF-A0A015MYR1-F1
#
_entry.id   AF-A0A015MYR1-F1
#
_cell.length_a   1.000
_cell.length_b   1.000
_cell.length_c   1.000
_cell.angle_alpha   90.00
_cell.angle_beta   90.00
_cell.angle_gamma   90.00
#
_symmetry.space_group_name_H-M   'P 1'
#
loop_
_entity.id
_entity.type
_entity.pdbx_description
1 polymer ?
#
loop_
_entity_poly.entity_id
_entity_poly.type
_entity_poly.pdbx_seq_one_letter_code
_entity_poly.pdbx_strand_id
1 'polypeptide(L)'
;MPRPEKPRRWESSEIVVVLNYLYDNFDTWYDSPYVACAEAIMATNVKRGGSSVYGKVHNMIRIMDDYLRTGKKNSNTCDILWQNKKVRDLIKEMCYKNTERKRKDETTKNRKKSKAITTVTTEASTTTSQIDVPQMPFSIETIDEIYNEQIKKVENLVLKSKETIETRNQEIRDLYEQISHRRSELIELIEMANNKLNDLKDFSIV
;
A
#
# COMPACT_ATOMS: atom_id res chain seq x y z
N MET A 1 -40.45 -11.29 -17.92
CA MET A 1 -39.51 -11.19 -16.78
C MET A 1 -38.91 -9.79 -16.76
N PRO A 2 -38.89 -9.08 -15.61
CA PRO A 2 -38.18 -7.81 -15.49
C PRO A 2 -36.70 -8.04 -15.78
N ARG A 3 -36.06 -7.19 -16.61
CA ARG A 3 -34.61 -7.25 -16.79
C ARG A 3 -33.95 -6.90 -15.46
N PRO A 4 -32.90 -7.64 -15.03
CA PRO A 4 -32.12 -7.24 -13.87
C PRO A 4 -31.58 -5.82 -14.10
N GLU A 5 -31.88 -4.91 -13.18
CA GLU A 5 -31.37 -3.56 -13.21
C GLU A 5 -29.84 -3.60 -13.25
N LYS A 6 -29.24 -2.77 -14.12
CA LYS A 6 -27.79 -2.70 -14.22
C LYS A 6 -27.21 -2.31 -12.86
N PRO A 7 -26.11 -2.95 -12.39
CA PRO A 7 -25.50 -2.60 -11.13
C PRO A 7 -25.16 -1.12 -11.11
N ARG A 8 -25.68 -0.37 -10.12
CA ARG A 8 -25.39 1.05 -9.97
C ARG A 8 -23.88 1.25 -9.92
N ARG A 9 -23.33 1.97 -10.91
CA ARG A 9 -21.89 2.25 -11.00
C ARG A 9 -21.45 3.07 -9.79
N TRP A 10 -20.24 2.83 -9.31
CA TRP A 10 -19.66 3.61 -8.22
C TRP A 10 -19.19 4.97 -8.72
N GLU A 11 -19.45 6.01 -7.95
CA GLU A 11 -18.89 7.33 -8.21
C GLU A 11 -17.60 7.55 -7.41
N SER A 12 -16.68 8.33 -7.96
CA SER A 12 -15.40 8.61 -7.29
C SER A 12 -15.61 9.41 -6.00
N SER A 13 -16.50 10.39 -6.01
CA SER A 13 -16.87 11.21 -4.84
C SER A 13 -17.44 10.35 -3.72
N GLU A 14 -18.38 9.46 -4.04
CA GLU A 14 -18.98 8.48 -3.13
C GLU A 14 -17.90 7.64 -2.44
N ILE A 15 -16.94 7.10 -3.21
CA ILE A 15 -15.84 6.29 -2.66
C ILE A 15 -14.91 7.13 -1.77
N VAL A 16 -14.54 8.34 -2.20
CA VAL A 16 -13.61 9.19 -1.43
C VAL A 16 -14.16 9.51 -0.05
N VAL A 17 -15.45 9.84 0.06
CA VAL A 17 -16.06 10.20 1.36
C VAL A 17 -16.07 8.99 2.30
N VAL A 18 -16.43 7.81 1.79
CA VAL A 18 -16.38 6.55 2.56
C VAL A 18 -14.96 6.23 3.00
N LEU A 19 -13.98 6.32 2.09
CA LEU A 19 -12.59 5.99 2.40
C LEU A 19 -11.98 6.93 3.43
N ASN A 20 -12.29 8.22 3.39
CA ASN A 20 -11.84 9.16 4.42
C ASN A 20 -12.37 8.74 5.79
N TYR A 21 -13.68 8.47 5.91
CA TYR A 21 -14.26 8.04 7.18
C TYR A 21 -13.62 6.76 7.71
N LEU A 22 -13.43 5.75 6.84
CA LEU A 22 -12.81 4.48 7.23
C LEU A 22 -11.33 4.65 7.59
N TYR A 23 -10.63 5.58 6.95
CA TYR A 23 -9.23 5.87 7.26
C TYR A 23 -9.09 6.62 8.60
N ASP A 24 -9.97 7.57 8.88
CA ASP A 24 -10.00 8.30 10.15
C ASP A 24 -10.39 7.36 11.31
N ASN A 25 -11.24 6.37 11.03
CA ASN A 25 -11.66 5.32 11.97
C ASN A 25 -10.98 3.98 11.66
N PHE A 26 -9.69 4.02 11.29
CA PHE A 26 -8.96 2.85 10.82
C PHE A 26 -8.95 1.70 11.83
N ASP A 27 -8.94 2.01 13.13
CA ASP A 27 -8.89 0.96 14.13
C ASP A 27 -10.15 0.10 14.13
N THR A 28 -11.32 0.73 14.06
CA THR A 28 -12.60 0.05 13.88
C THR A 28 -12.64 -0.72 12.56
N TRP A 29 -12.10 -0.13 11.48
CA TRP A 29 -12.01 -0.82 10.19
C TRP A 29 -11.15 -2.09 10.27
N TYR A 30 -10.01 -2.05 10.94
CA TYR A 30 -9.12 -3.20 11.07
C TYR A 30 -9.72 -4.30 11.95
N ASP A 31 -10.33 -3.93 13.07
CA ASP A 31 -10.86 -4.89 14.04
C ASP A 31 -12.23 -5.45 13.61
N SER A 32 -13.09 -4.62 13.02
CA SER A 32 -14.43 -5.00 12.58
C SER A 32 -14.84 -4.25 11.30
N PRO A 33 -14.37 -4.70 10.12
CA PRO A 33 -14.63 -4.03 8.84
C PRO A 33 -16.11 -3.81 8.52
N TYR A 34 -16.97 -4.75 8.92
CA TYR A 34 -18.42 -4.66 8.69
C TYR A 34 -19.08 -3.58 9.54
N VAL A 35 -18.67 -3.45 10.81
CA VAL A 35 -19.15 -2.41 11.72
C VAL A 35 -18.69 -1.04 11.20
N ALA A 36 -17.41 -0.91 10.86
CA ALA A 36 -16.87 0.32 10.30
C ALA A 36 -17.60 0.76 9.01
N CYS A 37 -17.98 -0.19 8.14
CA CYS A 37 -18.76 0.09 6.95
C CYS A 37 -20.20 0.54 7.27
N ALA A 38 -20.84 -0.05 8.28
CA ALA A 38 -22.17 0.37 8.72
C ALA A 38 -22.14 1.79 9.29
N GLU A 39 -21.15 2.10 10.13
CA GLU A 39 -20.93 3.44 10.68
C GLU A 39 -20.60 4.46 9.58
N ALA A 40 -19.76 4.08 8.61
CA ALA A 40 -19.43 4.92 7.47
C ALA A 40 -20.68 5.29 6.67
N ILE A 41 -21.62 4.36 6.47
CA ILE A 41 -22.87 4.67 5.76
C ILE A 41 -23.70 5.69 6.54
N MET A 42 -23.81 5.53 7.87
CA MET A 42 -24.54 6.48 8.71
C MET A 42 -23.91 7.88 8.69
N ALA A 43 -22.58 7.96 8.72
CA ALA A 43 -21.86 9.23 8.75
C ALA A 43 -21.79 9.93 7.38
N THR A 44 -21.71 9.17 6.29
CA THR A 44 -21.47 9.71 4.94
C THR A 44 -22.75 9.85 4.11
N ASN A 45 -23.89 9.35 4.63
CA ASN A 45 -25.20 9.35 3.97
C ASN A 45 -25.18 8.74 2.56
N VAL A 46 -24.31 7.76 2.34
CA VAL A 46 -24.20 7.07 1.06
C VAL A 46 -25.33 6.06 0.92
N LYS A 47 -26.06 6.11 -0.20
CA LYS A 47 -27.19 5.22 -0.52
C LYS A 47 -26.74 3.82 -0.98
N ARG A 48 -25.82 3.17 -0.26
CA ARG A 48 -25.31 1.81 -0.51
C ARG A 48 -25.47 0.97 0.74
N GLY A 49 -25.67 -0.34 0.57
CA GLY A 49 -25.66 -1.27 1.70
C GLY A 49 -24.24 -1.53 2.23
N GLY A 50 -24.13 -1.83 3.53
CA GLY A 50 -22.86 -2.11 4.22
C GLY A 50 -22.01 -3.17 3.51
N SER A 51 -22.63 -4.27 3.08
CA SER A 51 -21.95 -5.33 2.33
C SER A 51 -21.39 -4.86 0.98
N SER A 52 -22.07 -3.92 0.31
CA SER A 52 -21.61 -3.35 -0.96
C SER A 52 -20.38 -2.47 -0.73
N VAL A 53 -20.42 -1.64 0.32
CA VAL A 53 -19.28 -0.81 0.73
C VAL A 53 -18.08 -1.67 1.11
N TYR A 54 -18.28 -2.63 2.01
CA TYR A 54 -17.24 -3.56 2.44
C TYR A 54 -16.62 -4.28 1.24
N GLY A 55 -17.43 -4.91 0.38
CA GLY A 55 -16.93 -5.65 -0.78
C GLY A 55 -16.14 -4.77 -1.73
N LYS A 56 -16.56 -3.51 -1.91
CA LYS A 56 -15.86 -2.55 -2.76
C LYS A 56 -14.50 -2.16 -2.18
N VAL A 57 -14.45 -1.75 -0.91
CA VAL A 57 -13.23 -1.33 -0.21
C VAL A 57 -12.25 -2.50 -0.08
N HIS A 58 -12.73 -3.66 0.36
CA HIS A 58 -11.95 -4.88 0.48
C HIS A 58 -11.32 -5.29 -0.86
N ASN A 59 -12.08 -5.25 -1.96
CA ASN A 59 -11.53 -5.56 -3.27
C ASN A 59 -10.47 -4.53 -3.72
N MET A 60 -10.65 -3.24 -3.42
CA MET A 60 -9.64 -2.20 -3.71
C MET A 60 -8.35 -2.42 -2.92
N ILE A 61 -8.44 -2.73 -1.63
CA ILE A 61 -7.29 -3.06 -0.78
C ILE A 61 -6.56 -4.29 -1.33
N ARG A 62 -7.29 -5.36 -1.66
CA ARG A 62 -6.70 -6.58 -2.23
C ARG A 62 -5.93 -6.29 -3.53
N ILE A 63 -6.53 -5.53 -4.45
CA ILE A 63 -5.89 -5.15 -5.72
C ILE A 63 -4.63 -4.31 -5.46
N MET A 64 -4.70 -3.38 -4.51
CA MET A 64 -3.56 -2.54 -4.16
C MET A 64 -2.44 -3.36 -3.49
N ASP A 65 -2.76 -4.26 -2.56
CA ASP A 65 -1.79 -5.15 -1.92
C ASP A 65 -1.07 -6.03 -2.95
N ASP A 66 -1.82 -6.60 -3.90
CA ASP A 66 -1.25 -7.38 -5.00
C ASP A 66 -0.32 -6.54 -5.88
N TYR A 67 -0.70 -5.30 -6.18
CA TYR A 67 0.14 -4.35 -6.92
C TYR A 67 1.41 -3.99 -6.14
N LEU A 68 1.30 -3.68 -4.84
CA LEU A 68 2.45 -3.35 -3.99
C LEU A 68 3.43 -4.53 -3.86
N ARG A 69 2.93 -5.77 -3.88
CA ARG A 69 3.76 -6.98 -3.80
C ARG A 69 4.44 -7.33 -5.14
N THR A 70 3.75 -7.15 -6.26
CA THR A 70 4.18 -7.68 -7.57
C THR A 70 4.66 -6.61 -8.54
N GLY A 71 4.34 -5.33 -8.30
CA GLY A 71 4.52 -4.22 -9.24
C GLY A 71 3.59 -4.26 -10.46
N LYS A 72 2.76 -5.31 -10.60
CA LYS A 72 1.92 -5.53 -11.79
C LYS A 72 0.52 -4.98 -11.56
N LYS A 73 0.06 -4.16 -12.52
CA LYS A 73 -1.31 -3.64 -12.52
C LYS A 73 -2.26 -4.68 -13.12
N ASN A 74 -3.19 -5.16 -12.32
CA ASN A 74 -4.30 -5.99 -12.80
C ASN A 74 -5.32 -5.09 -13.51
N SER A 75 -5.14 -4.89 -14.82
CA SER A 75 -5.80 -3.85 -15.61
C SER A 75 -7.32 -4.01 -15.72
N ASN A 76 -7.86 -5.22 -15.54
CA ASN A 76 -9.29 -5.53 -15.73
C ASN A 76 -10.14 -5.37 -14.46
N THR A 77 -9.56 -4.95 -13.33
CA THR A 77 -10.28 -4.87 -12.05
C THR A 77 -10.14 -3.49 -11.40
N CYS A 78 -11.29 -2.83 -11.22
CA CYS A 78 -11.48 -1.60 -10.45
C CYS A 78 -10.87 -0.31 -11.04
N ASP A 79 -11.33 0.12 -12.22
CA ASP A 79 -10.89 1.34 -12.91
C ASP A 79 -10.80 2.59 -12.03
N ILE A 80 -11.77 2.80 -11.13
CA ILE A 80 -11.84 3.97 -10.25
C ILE A 80 -10.58 4.08 -9.37
N LEU A 81 -10.01 2.95 -8.93
CA LEU A 81 -8.78 2.91 -8.15
C LEU A 81 -7.60 3.51 -8.94
N TRP A 82 -7.55 3.26 -10.24
CA TRP A 82 -6.45 3.70 -11.09
C TRP A 82 -6.67 5.10 -11.66
N GLN A 83 -7.92 5.45 -11.96
CA GLN A 83 -8.30 6.73 -12.54
C GLN A 83 -8.33 7.87 -11.50
N ASN A 84 -8.68 7.58 -10.25
CA ASN A 84 -8.75 8.60 -9.21
C ASN A 84 -7.53 8.56 -8.28
N LYS A 85 -6.68 9.59 -8.35
CA LYS A 85 -5.47 9.70 -7.52
C LYS A 85 -5.79 9.67 -6.02
N LYS A 86 -6.82 10.39 -5.56
CA LYS A 86 -7.17 10.46 -4.14
C LYS A 86 -7.64 9.11 -3.59
N VAL A 87 -8.46 8.39 -4.35
CA VAL A 87 -8.87 7.01 -4.01
C VAL A 87 -7.64 6.11 -3.92
N ARG A 88 -6.74 6.20 -4.90
CA ARG A 88 -5.51 5.40 -4.94
C ARG A 88 -4.63 5.64 -3.72
N ASP A 89 -4.39 6.91 -3.40
CA ASP A 89 -3.50 7.32 -2.31
C ASP A 89 -4.10 6.87 -0.95
N LEU A 90 -5.40 7.06 -0.72
CA LEU A 90 -6.08 6.59 0.50
C LEU A 90 -5.99 5.07 0.68
N ILE A 91 -6.28 4.30 -0.39
CA ILE A 91 -6.18 2.84 -0.32
C ILE A 91 -4.75 2.40 -0.04
N LYS A 92 -3.76 3.06 -0.66
CA LYS A 92 -2.34 2.77 -0.44
C LYS A 92 -1.94 3.00 1.02
N GLU A 93 -2.39 4.09 1.62
CA GLU A 93 -2.17 4.38 3.05
C GLU A 93 -2.84 3.35 3.96
N MET A 94 -4.06 2.93 3.64
CA MET A 94 -4.74 1.85 4.38
C MET A 94 -3.97 0.52 4.32
N CYS A 95 -3.40 0.17 3.15
CA CYS A 95 -2.54 -1.01 2.99
C CYS A 95 -1.27 -0.93 3.84
N TYR A 96 -0.63 0.24 3.92
CA TYR A 96 0.53 0.45 4.79
C TYR A 96 0.17 0.28 6.27
N LYS A 97 -0.89 0.93 6.75
CA LYS A 97 -1.37 0.77 8.14
C LYS A 97 -1.72 -0.68 8.46
N ASN A 98 -2.37 -1.41 7.55
CA ASN A 98 -2.66 -2.83 7.70
C ASN A 98 -1.38 -3.65 7.92
N THR A 99 -0.34 -3.37 7.13
CA THR A 99 0.94 -4.07 7.21
C THR A 99 1.67 -3.76 8.52
N GLU A 100 1.69 -2.49 8.94
CA GLU A 100 2.28 -2.08 10.21
C GLU A 100 1.60 -2.73 11.42
N ARG A 101 0.26 -2.77 11.42
CA ARG A 101 -0.50 -3.36 12.53
C ARG A 101 -0.30 -4.87 12.63
N LYS A 102 -0.29 -5.59 11.50
CA LYS A 102 0.06 -7.02 11.45
C LYS A 102 1.43 -7.32 12.06
N ARG A 103 2.45 -6.52 11.72
CA ARG A 103 3.81 -6.65 12.29
C ARG A 103 3.83 -6.43 13.81
N LYS A 104 3.09 -5.45 14.31
CA LYS A 104 2.95 -5.18 15.76
C LYS A 104 2.26 -6.34 16.48
N ASP A 105 1.20 -6.89 15.89
CA ASP A 105 0.46 -8.04 16.45
C ASP A 105 1.33 -9.30 16.50
N GLU A 106 2.10 -9.57 15.46
CA GLU A 106 3.05 -10.70 15.40
C GLU A 106 4.17 -10.58 16.43
N THR A 107 4.75 -9.39 16.57
CA THR A 107 5.80 -9.12 17.56
C THR A 107 5.28 -9.33 18.99
N THR A 108 4.04 -8.93 19.26
CA THR A 108 3.40 -9.07 20.58
C THR A 108 3.04 -10.53 20.88
N LYS A 109 2.59 -11.30 19.88
CA LYS A 109 2.31 -12.74 20.02
C LYS A 109 3.58 -13.56 20.26
N ASN A 110 4.66 -13.26 19.54
CA ASN A 110 5.94 -13.94 19.73
C ASN A 110 6.52 -13.71 21.13
N ARG A 111 6.41 -12.49 21.66
CA ARG A 111 6.85 -12.17 23.03
C ARG A 111 6.04 -12.89 24.12
N LYS A 112 4.74 -13.15 23.90
CA LYS A 112 3.91 -13.95 24.81
C LYS A 112 4.25 -15.44 24.76
N LYS A 113 4.58 -15.99 23.59
CA LYS A 113 5.04 -17.39 23.47
C LYS A 113 6.39 -17.64 24.17
N SER A 114 7.36 -16.72 24.04
CA SER A 114 8.66 -16.87 24.70
C SER A 114 8.60 -16.81 26.23
N LYS A 115 7.59 -16.13 26.80
CA LYS A 115 7.43 -16.01 28.26
C LYS A 115 6.77 -17.24 28.91
N ALA A 116 6.18 -18.14 28.12
CA ALA A 116 5.54 -19.36 28.61
C ALA A 116 6.48 -20.58 28.68
N ILE A 117 7.70 -20.49 28.13
CA ILE A 117 8.63 -21.62 28.04
C ILE A 117 9.61 -21.67 29.24
N THR A 118 9.65 -20.64 30.08
CA THR A 118 10.60 -20.56 31.21
C THR A 118 9.93 -20.87 32.57
N THR A 119 9.12 -21.92 32.65
CA THR A 119 8.69 -22.49 33.95
C THR A 119 8.30 -23.96 33.79
N VAL A 120 9.27 -24.85 33.56
CA VAL A 120 9.21 -26.22 34.11
C VAL A 120 10.64 -26.67 34.40
N THR A 121 10.96 -26.69 35.69
CA THR A 121 12.13 -27.29 36.30
C THR A 121 12.05 -28.82 36.19
N THR A 122 13.20 -29.43 35.89
CA THR A 122 13.68 -30.77 36.27
C THR A 122 12.66 -31.76 36.85
N GLU A 123 12.47 -32.90 36.19
CA GLU A 123 12.76 -34.24 36.74
C GLU A 123 12.51 -35.33 35.68
N ALA A 124 13.40 -36.32 35.67
CA ALA A 124 13.38 -37.46 34.77
C ALA A 124 12.21 -38.39 35.09
N SER A 125 11.56 -38.96 34.07
CA SER A 125 10.98 -40.30 34.13
C SER A 125 10.61 -40.79 32.73
N THR A 126 11.24 -41.89 32.36
CA THR A 126 10.93 -42.78 31.24
C THR A 126 9.57 -43.43 31.44
N THR A 127 8.61 -43.21 30.54
CA THR A 127 7.51 -44.16 30.31
C THR A 127 6.98 -44.05 28.88
N THR A 128 7.18 -45.15 28.16
CA THR A 128 6.61 -45.47 26.86
C THR A 128 5.10 -45.22 26.81
N SER A 129 4.66 -44.44 25.84
CA SER A 129 3.27 -44.47 25.36
C SER A 129 3.33 -44.28 23.84
N GLN A 130 3.05 -45.38 23.13
CA GLN A 130 2.89 -45.37 21.69
C GLN A 130 1.62 -44.57 21.35
N ILE A 131 1.82 -43.32 20.98
CA ILE A 131 0.84 -42.56 20.21
C ILE A 131 1.46 -42.51 18.81
N ASP A 132 0.85 -43.22 17.87
CA ASP A 132 1.20 -43.17 16.46
C ASP A 132 0.78 -41.80 15.90
N VAL A 133 1.62 -40.80 16.16
CA VAL A 133 1.57 -39.51 15.49
C VAL A 133 2.31 -39.70 14.18
N PRO A 134 1.72 -39.42 13.01
CA PRO A 134 2.44 -39.43 11.74
C PRO A 134 3.68 -38.55 11.86
N GLN A 135 4.86 -39.17 11.95
CA GLN A 135 6.13 -38.45 11.92
C GLN A 135 6.26 -37.85 10.53
N MET A 136 5.89 -36.58 10.42
CA MET A 136 6.24 -35.78 9.25
C MET A 136 7.78 -35.73 9.21
N PRO A 137 8.44 -36.15 8.11
CA PRO A 137 9.88 -36.26 8.06
C PRO A 137 10.48 -34.86 7.92
N PHE A 138 10.65 -34.14 9.03
CA PHE A 138 11.48 -32.94 9.05
C PHE A 138 12.94 -33.40 9.11
N SER A 139 13.56 -33.64 7.96
CA SER A 139 15.01 -33.81 7.91
C SER A 139 15.68 -32.45 8.02
N ILE A 140 16.86 -32.40 8.64
CA ILE A 140 17.69 -31.18 8.69
C ILE A 140 17.96 -30.64 7.28
N GLU A 141 18.08 -31.54 6.31
CA GLU A 141 18.29 -31.22 4.89
C GLU A 141 17.10 -30.47 4.27
N THR A 142 15.86 -30.87 4.56
CA THR A 142 14.66 -30.10 4.13
C THR A 142 14.58 -28.72 4.79
N ILE A 143 15.10 -28.57 6.01
CA ILE A 143 15.15 -27.28 6.70
C ILE A 143 16.18 -26.36 6.02
N ASP A 144 17.38 -26.87 5.73
CA ASP A 144 18.44 -26.12 5.05
C ASP A 144 18.02 -25.68 3.64
N GLU A 145 17.33 -26.55 2.89
CA GLU A 145 16.78 -26.18 1.57
C GLU A 145 15.80 -25.01 1.66
N ILE A 146 14.87 -25.04 2.63
CA ILE A 146 13.91 -23.96 2.84
C ILE A 146 14.64 -22.66 3.23
N TYR A 147 15.62 -22.72 4.14
CA TYR A 147 16.40 -21.54 4.52
C TYR A 147 17.15 -20.94 3.33
N ASN A 148 17.83 -21.78 2.54
CA ASN A 148 18.57 -21.34 1.35
C ASN A 148 17.64 -20.73 0.29
N GLU A 149 16.45 -21.29 0.10
CA GLU A 149 15.45 -20.73 -0.82
C GLU A 149 14.95 -19.35 -0.34
N GLN A 150 14.74 -19.19 0.97
CA GLN A 150 14.34 -17.90 1.54
C GLN A 150 15.43 -16.84 1.42
N ILE A 151 16.70 -17.21 1.63
CA ILE A 151 17.85 -16.31 1.42
C ILE A 151 17.86 -15.82 -0.04
N LYS A 152 17.77 -16.73 -1.01
CA LYS A 152 17.70 -16.38 -2.44
C LYS A 152 16.51 -15.49 -2.79
N LYS A 153 15.35 -15.69 -2.15
CA LYS A 153 14.16 -14.83 -2.35
C LYS A 153 14.43 -13.41 -1.87
N VAL A 154 15.04 -13.25 -0.69
CA VAL A 154 15.39 -11.95 -0.13
C VAL A 154 16.44 -11.26 -0.99
N GLU A 155 17.51 -11.95 -1.41
CA GLU A 155 18.55 -11.38 -2.29
C GLU A 155 17.97 -10.86 -3.61
N ASN A 156 17.09 -11.64 -4.24
CA ASN A 156 16.39 -11.21 -5.47
C ASN A 156 15.52 -9.97 -5.25
N LEU A 157 14.84 -9.87 -4.10
CA LEU A 157 14.04 -8.69 -3.76
C LEU A 157 14.94 -7.46 -3.54
N VAL A 158 16.06 -7.63 -2.85
CA VAL A 158 17.05 -6.56 -2.64
C VAL A 158 17.58 -6.07 -3.99
N LEU A 159 17.95 -6.97 -4.89
CA LEU A 159 18.49 -6.62 -6.21
C LEU A 159 17.47 -5.85 -7.06
N LYS A 160 16.23 -6.32 -7.12
CA LYS A 160 15.12 -5.61 -7.80
C LYS A 160 14.84 -4.25 -7.19
N SER A 161 14.89 -4.14 -5.86
CA SER A 161 14.68 -2.87 -5.17
C SER A 161 15.79 -1.87 -5.49
N LYS A 162 17.05 -2.34 -5.53
CA LYS A 162 18.22 -1.53 -5.89
C LYS A 162 18.10 -0.99 -7.30
N GLU A 163 17.81 -1.85 -8.27
CA GLU A 163 17.60 -1.46 -9.67
C GLU A 163 16.49 -0.41 -9.80
N THR A 164 15.35 -0.63 -9.13
CA THR A 164 14.23 0.34 -9.14
C THR A 164 14.63 1.69 -8.56
N ILE A 165 15.40 1.70 -7.48
CA ILE A 165 15.91 2.94 -6.86
C ILE A 165 16.89 3.64 -7.80
N GLU A 166 17.80 2.92 -8.44
CA GLU A 166 18.76 3.47 -9.39
C GLU A 166 18.06 4.10 -10.61
N THR A 167 17.06 3.43 -11.19
CA THR A 167 16.26 3.99 -12.30
C THR A 167 15.57 5.28 -11.89
N ARG A 168 14.87 5.30 -10.75
CA ARG A 168 14.19 6.51 -10.27
C ARG A 168 15.16 7.65 -9.97
N ASN A 169 16.32 7.33 -9.40
CA ASN A 169 17.34 8.33 -9.13
C ASN A 169 17.88 8.95 -10.42
N GLN A 170 17.98 8.16 -11.49
CA GLN A 170 18.35 8.69 -12.81
C GLN A 170 17.25 9.62 -13.35
N GLU A 171 15.99 9.20 -13.33
CA GLU A 171 14.86 10.04 -13.75
C GLU A 171 14.81 11.37 -13.00
N ILE A 172 15.09 11.35 -11.68
CA ILE A 172 15.15 12.57 -10.85
C ILE A 172 16.29 13.49 -11.32
N ARG A 173 17.47 12.95 -11.62
CA ARG A 173 18.60 13.75 -12.13
C ARG A 173 18.27 14.40 -13.47
N ASP A 174 17.71 13.63 -14.40
CA ASP A 174 17.36 14.13 -15.73
C ASP A 174 16.28 15.22 -15.66
N LEU A 175 15.29 15.06 -14.78
CA LEU A 175 14.27 16.10 -14.53
C LEU A 175 14.87 17.35 -13.89
N TYR A 176 15.80 17.18 -12.95
CA TYR A 176 16.49 18.30 -12.32
C TYR A 176 17.29 19.11 -13.34
N GLU A 177 18.03 18.45 -14.24
CA GLU A 177 18.77 19.10 -15.32
C GLU A 177 17.84 19.87 -16.26
N GLN A 178 16.71 19.28 -16.67
CA GLN A 178 15.71 19.97 -17.50
C GLN A 178 15.12 21.20 -16.82
N ILE A 179 14.79 21.11 -15.52
CA ILE A 179 14.28 22.25 -14.75
C ILE A 179 15.35 23.34 -14.65
N SER A 180 16.59 22.97 -14.40
CA SER A 180 17.73 23.90 -14.31
C SER A 180 17.92 24.63 -15.64
N HIS A 181 17.92 23.91 -16.76
CA HIS A 181 18.06 24.49 -18.09
C HIS A 181 16.94 25.49 -18.41
N ARG A 182 15.68 25.09 -18.22
CA ARG A 182 14.52 25.98 -18.44
C ARG A 182 14.54 27.22 -17.55
N ARG A 183 15.04 27.10 -16.33
CA ARG A 183 15.21 28.26 -15.43
C ARG A 183 16.23 29.25 -15.98
N SER A 184 17.36 28.77 -16.50
CA SER A 184 18.35 29.63 -17.15
C SER A 184 17.76 30.34 -18.37
N GLU A 185 17.08 29.61 -19.26
CA GLU A 185 16.41 30.21 -20.43
C GLU A 185 15.40 31.29 -20.02
N LEU A 186 14.61 31.05 -18.97
CA LEU A 186 13.64 32.02 -18.48
C LEU A 186 14.32 33.29 -17.94
N ILE A 187 15.44 33.15 -17.23
CA ILE A 187 16.22 34.29 -16.73
C ILE A 187 16.73 35.13 -17.90
N GLU A 188 17.31 34.49 -18.93
CA GLU A 188 17.79 35.19 -20.14
C GLU A 188 16.67 35.92 -20.87
N LEU A 189 15.49 35.30 -21.01
CA LEU A 189 14.32 35.92 -21.63
C LEU A 189 13.82 37.15 -20.84
N ILE A 190 13.81 37.06 -19.50
CA ILE A 190 13.43 38.17 -18.63
C ILE A 190 14.45 39.31 -18.78
N GLU A 191 15.74 39.01 -18.79
CA GLU A 191 16.80 40.01 -18.97
C GLU A 191 16.68 40.73 -20.32
N MET A 192 16.48 39.98 -21.40
CA MET A 192 16.23 40.57 -22.73
C MET A 192 14.98 41.45 -22.77
N ALA A 193 13.89 41.03 -22.11
CA ALA A 193 12.67 41.83 -22.06
C ALA A 193 12.86 43.13 -21.26
N ASN A 194 13.57 43.07 -20.13
CA ASN A 194 13.90 44.22 -19.32
C ASN A 194 14.80 45.22 -20.07
N ASN A 195 15.80 44.72 -20.80
CA ASN A 195 16.67 45.57 -21.62
C ASN A 195 15.87 46.33 -22.69
N LYS A 196 14.98 45.64 -23.42
CA LYS A 196 14.09 46.28 -24.40
C LYS A 196 13.15 47.31 -23.77
N LEU A 197 12.65 47.05 -22.57
CA LEU A 197 11.80 48.00 -21.85
C LEU A 197 12.56 49.27 -21.48
N ASN A 198 13.82 49.14 -21.05
CA ASN A 198 14.68 50.28 -20.76
C ASN A 198 14.94 51.10 -22.04
N ASP A 199 15.29 50.45 -23.16
CA ASP A 199 15.49 51.14 -24.44
C ASP A 199 14.25 51.97 -24.82
N LEU A 200 13.05 51.39 -24.74
CA LEU A 200 11.79 52.08 -25.05
C LEU A 200 11.49 53.25 -24.10
N LYS A 201 11.89 53.13 -22.83
CA LYS A 201 11.73 54.19 -21.84
C LYS A 201 12.62 55.38 -22.18
N ASP A 202 13.85 55.12 -22.61
CA ASP A 202 14.79 56.16 -23.03
C ASP A 202 14.31 56.89 -24.30
N PHE A 203 13.61 56.20 -25.21
CA PHE A 203 12.95 56.84 -26.36
C PHE A 203 11.73 57.70 -26.02
N SER A 204 11.06 57.46 -24.89
CA SER A 204 9.84 58.22 -24.48
C SER A 204 10.14 59.49 -23.67
N ILE A 205 11.41 59.76 -23.34
CA ILE A 205 11.84 60.92 -22.53
C ILE A 205 12.41 62.07 -23.41
N VAL A 206 12.43 61.90 -24.74
CA VAL A 206 12.74 62.96 -25.73
C VAL A 206 11.45 63.52 -26.31
#